data_AF-A0AAD4D102-F1
#
_entry.id   AF-A0AAD4D102-F1
#
_cell.length_a   1.000
_cell.length_b   1.000
_cell.length_c   1.000
_cell.angle_alpha   90.00
_cell.angle_beta   90.00
_cell.angle_gamma   90.00
#
_symmetry.space_group_name_H-M   'P 1'
#
loop_
_entity.id
_entity.type
_entity.pdbx_description
1 polymer ?
#
loop_
_entity_poly.entity_id
_entity_poly.type
_entity_poly.pdbx_seq_one_letter_code
_entity_poly.pdbx_strand_id
1 'polypeptide(L)'
;MDNGPGHEVGDTLDRHLTNTTIVRLPPNTTSVSQPLDAGIIMSFKVKCSRLMIQIVSEYSHLQGRNARVPRVRLWGCLSLAWDRVTTYAIQNCFERVPVLPDAMKDLLKAVANAASEAPDFELLQLKAQLMQL
;
A
#
# COMPACT_ATOMS: atom_id res chain seq x y z
N MET A 1 3.69 -9.98 9.91
CA MET A 1 2.67 -11.00 9.64
C MET A 1 1.94 -11.24 10.94
N ASP A 2 0.61 -11.22 10.94
CA ASP A 2 -0.17 -11.39 12.17
C ASP A 2 -0.26 -12.88 12.54
N ASN A 3 -0.87 -13.18 13.69
CA ASN A 3 -0.98 -14.55 14.17
C ASN A 3 -2.24 -15.27 13.64
N GLY A 4 -2.68 -14.96 12.42
CA GLY A 4 -3.83 -15.64 11.81
C GLY A 4 -3.59 -17.17 11.72
N PRO A 5 -4.62 -18.02 11.76
CA PRO A 5 -4.46 -19.47 11.71
C PRO A 5 -3.74 -20.00 10.46
N GLY A 6 -3.78 -19.26 9.34
CA GLY A 6 -3.00 -19.59 8.15
C GLY A 6 -1.51 -19.26 8.24
N HIS A 7 -1.08 -18.59 9.31
CA HIS A 7 0.29 -18.15 9.57
C HIS A 7 0.93 -19.02 10.66
N GLU A 8 0.53 -20.29 10.73
CA GLU A 8 1.09 -21.26 11.65
C GLU A 8 2.59 -21.43 11.42
N VAL A 9 3.37 -20.91 12.36
CA VAL A 9 4.78 -21.22 12.48
C VAL A 9 4.86 -22.55 13.22
N GLY A 10 4.84 -23.65 12.47
CA GLY A 10 5.23 -24.94 13.05
C GLY A 10 6.70 -24.90 13.50
N ASP A 11 7.06 -25.71 14.48
CA ASP A 11 8.45 -25.84 14.98
C ASP A 11 9.49 -26.07 13.86
N THR A 12 9.06 -26.55 12.70
CA THR A 12 9.86 -26.78 11.50
C THR A 12 10.10 -25.53 10.67
N LEU A 13 9.15 -24.60 10.55
CA LEU A 13 9.28 -23.45 9.64
C LEU A 13 10.30 -22.42 10.14
N ASP A 14 10.31 -22.15 11.45
CA ASP A 14 11.32 -21.29 12.08
C ASP A 14 12.74 -21.87 11.97
N ARG A 15 12.87 -23.20 11.96
CA ARG A 15 14.19 -23.87 11.86
C ARG A 15 14.82 -23.81 10.46
N HIS A 16 14.04 -23.44 9.43
CA HIS A 16 14.52 -23.40 8.05
C HIS A 16 14.79 -21.98 7.53
N LEU A 17 14.41 -20.94 8.27
CA LEU A 17 14.73 -19.55 7.91
C LEU A 17 16.11 -19.17 8.45
N THR A 18 17.07 -18.97 7.55
CA THR A 18 18.47 -18.65 7.93
C THR A 18 18.74 -17.15 8.08
N ASN A 19 17.88 -16.29 7.51
CA ASN A 19 18.10 -14.84 7.44
C ASN A 19 16.86 -14.04 7.85
N THR A 20 15.90 -14.65 8.52
CA THR A 20 14.65 -13.98 8.90
C THR A 20 14.20 -14.49 10.25
N THR A 21 13.89 -13.56 11.14
CA THR A 21 13.33 -13.87 12.45
C THR A 21 11.83 -13.66 12.40
N ILE A 22 11.05 -14.68 12.79
CA ILE A 22 9.62 -14.52 13.00
C ILE A 22 9.37 -14.12 14.44
N VAL A 23 8.60 -13.05 14.63
CA VAL A 23 8.20 -12.56 15.95
C VAL A 23 6.70 -12.66 16.07
N ARG A 24 6.23 -13.37 17.09
CA ARG A 24 4.80 -13.48 17.43
C ARG A 24 4.34 -12.18 18.09
N LEU A 25 3.25 -11.63 17.57
CA LEU A 25 2.69 -10.39 18.10
C LEU A 25 1.74 -10.68 19.26
N PRO A 26 1.53 -9.74 20.20
CA PRO A 26 0.46 -9.90 21.18
C PRO A 26 -0.91 -9.93 20.49
N PRO A 27 -1.89 -10.68 21.03
CA PRO A 27 -3.22 -10.77 20.43
C PRO A 27 -3.88 -9.38 20.34
N ASN A 28 -4.70 -9.18 19.31
CA ASN A 28 -5.48 -7.94 19.08
C ASN A 28 -4.65 -6.66 18.96
N THR A 29 -3.39 -6.75 18.53
CA THR A 29 -2.51 -5.57 18.38
C THR A 29 -2.26 -5.15 16.94
N THR A 30 -2.84 -5.83 15.95
CA THR A 30 -2.51 -5.65 14.52
C THR A 30 -2.54 -4.18 14.09
N SER A 31 -3.53 -3.39 14.53
CA SER A 31 -3.68 -1.97 14.20
C SER A 31 -2.55 -1.06 14.71
N VAL A 32 -1.82 -1.48 15.75
CA VAL A 32 -0.74 -0.69 16.38
C VAL A 32 0.64 -1.33 16.22
N SER A 33 0.70 -2.61 15.86
CA SER A 33 1.95 -3.35 15.66
C SER A 33 2.31 -3.57 14.19
N GLN A 34 1.35 -3.47 13.27
CA GLN A 34 1.57 -3.77 11.87
C GLN A 34 1.37 -2.56 10.95
N PRO A 35 2.34 -2.26 10.08
CA PRO A 35 2.26 -1.10 9.20
C PRO A 35 1.12 -1.22 8.16
N LEU A 36 0.76 -2.44 7.76
CA LEU A 36 -0.35 -2.69 6.83
C LEU A 36 -1.68 -2.16 7.39
N ASP A 37 -1.96 -2.49 8.65
CA ASP A 37 -3.17 -2.08 9.36
C ASP A 37 -3.08 -0.69 9.98
N ALA A 38 -1.87 -0.14 10.16
CA ALA A 38 -1.66 1.23 10.61
C ALA A 38 -1.98 2.30 9.55
N GLY A 39 -2.34 1.90 8.32
CA GLY A 39 -2.88 2.83 7.33
C GLY A 39 -2.59 2.51 5.86
N ILE A 40 -1.68 1.59 5.55
CA ILE A 40 -1.36 1.25 4.14
C ILE A 40 -2.60 0.66 3.45
N ILE A 41 -3.28 -0.31 4.09
CA ILE A 41 -4.51 -0.91 3.55
C ILE A 41 -5.61 0.14 3.40
N MET A 42 -5.74 1.07 4.37
CA MET A 42 -6.72 2.16 4.28
C MET A 42 -6.43 3.08 3.09
N SER A 43 -5.17 3.50 2.94
CA SER A 43 -4.72 4.33 1.82
C SER A 43 -5.04 3.66 0.49
N PHE A 44 -4.67 2.39 0.34
CA PHE A 44 -4.98 1.58 -0.82
C PHE A 44 -6.49 1.50 -1.10
N LYS A 45 -7.31 1.15 -0.10
CA LYS A 45 -8.77 1.06 -0.23
C LYS A 45 -9.39 2.36 -0.72
N VAL A 46 -8.97 3.50 -0.19
CA VAL A 46 -9.46 4.82 -0.64
C VAL A 46 -9.12 5.07 -2.12
N LYS A 47 -7.93 4.69 -2.58
CA LYS A 47 -7.54 4.83 -3.99
C LYS A 47 -8.33 3.88 -4.88
N CYS A 48 -8.51 2.62 -4.47
CA CYS A 48 -9.36 1.65 -5.15
C CYS A 48 -10.79 2.16 -5.30
N SER A 49 -11.42 2.63 -4.22
CA SER A 49 -12.80 3.14 -4.25
C SER A 49 -12.97 4.31 -5.21
N ARG A 50 -12.03 5.26 -5.21
CA ARG A 50 -12.05 6.41 -6.14
C ARG A 50 -11.97 5.95 -7.60
N LEU A 51 -11.05 5.04 -7.92
CA LEU A 51 -10.90 4.49 -9.27
C LEU A 51 -12.13 3.69 -9.72
N MET A 52 -12.71 2.88 -8.83
CA MET A 52 -13.91 2.11 -9.13
C MET A 52 -15.10 3.03 -9.44
N ILE A 53 -15.29 4.10 -8.67
CA ILE A 53 -16.35 5.09 -8.93
C ILE A 53 -16.14 5.76 -10.30
N GLN A 54 -14.91 6.14 -10.63
CA GLN A 54 -14.57 6.71 -11.94
C GLN A 54 -14.93 5.75 -13.08
N ILE A 55 -14.46 4.50 -13.02
CA ILE A 55 -14.70 3.50 -14.06
C ILE A 55 -16.20 3.18 -14.21
N VAL A 56 -16.92 3.01 -13.10
CA VAL A 56 -18.36 2.76 -13.13
C VAL A 56 -19.11 3.94 -13.73
N SER A 57 -18.73 5.17 -13.37
CA SER A 57 -19.36 6.39 -13.90
C SER A 57 -19.12 6.53 -15.41
N GLU A 58 -17.87 6.39 -15.87
CA GLU A 58 -17.51 6.46 -17.28
C GLU A 58 -18.18 5.36 -18.10
N TYR A 59 -18.18 4.12 -17.59
CA TYR A 59 -18.80 3.01 -18.27
C TYR A 59 -20.33 3.17 -18.37
N SER A 60 -20.97 3.64 -17.31
CA SER A 60 -22.42 3.91 -17.30
C SER A 60 -22.80 5.05 -18.25
N HIS A 61 -21.91 6.05 -18.40
CA HIS A 61 -22.10 7.13 -19.35
C HIS A 61 -22.03 6.64 -20.80
N LEU A 62 -21.07 5.75 -21.11
CA LEU A 62 -20.85 5.24 -22.47
C LEU A 62 -21.80 4.11 -22.88
N GLN A 63 -22.19 3.25 -21.93
CA GLN A 63 -22.92 2.00 -22.20
C GLN A 63 -24.36 2.01 -21.65
N GLY A 64 -24.74 3.07 -20.92
CA GLY A 64 -26.04 3.21 -20.27
C GLY A 64 -26.04 2.86 -18.77
N ARG A 65 -27.00 3.42 -18.03
CA ARG A 65 -27.07 3.45 -16.55
C ARG A 65 -27.02 2.09 -15.84
N ASN A 66 -27.32 0.99 -16.54
CA ASN A 66 -27.39 -0.37 -15.97
C ASN A 66 -26.34 -1.32 -16.60
N ALA A 67 -25.42 -0.80 -17.39
CA ALA A 67 -24.39 -1.60 -18.02
C ALA A 67 -23.43 -2.17 -16.96
N ARG A 68 -23.21 -3.49 -17.01
CA ARG A 68 -22.28 -4.16 -16.08
C ARG A 68 -20.85 -3.91 -16.52
N VAL A 69 -20.07 -3.29 -15.63
CA VAL A 69 -18.62 -3.11 -15.84
C VAL A 69 -17.94 -4.49 -15.90
N PRO A 70 -17.13 -4.78 -16.94
CA PRO A 70 -16.37 -6.02 -17.01
C PRO A 70 -15.45 -6.16 -15.79
N ARG A 71 -15.43 -7.35 -15.18
CA ARG A 71 -14.57 -7.66 -14.02
C ARG A 71 -13.10 -7.34 -14.27
N VAL A 72 -12.61 -7.56 -15.48
CA VAL A 72 -11.21 -7.25 -15.85
C VAL A 72 -10.85 -5.77 -15.63
N ARG A 73 -11.79 -4.84 -15.90
CA ARG A 73 -11.57 -3.41 -15.66
C ARG A 73 -11.52 -3.11 -14.16
N LEU A 74 -12.35 -3.78 -13.37
CA LEU A 74 -12.35 -3.66 -11.90
C LEU A 74 -11.08 -4.25 -11.27
N TRP A 75 -10.59 -5.38 -11.77
CA TRP A 75 -9.31 -5.96 -11.33
C TRP A 75 -8.13 -5.05 -11.68
N GLY A 76 -8.15 -4.43 -12.87
CA GLY A 76 -7.16 -3.43 -13.26
C GLY A 76 -7.06 -2.24 -12.29
N CYS A 77 -8.15 -1.89 -11.60
CA CYS A 77 -8.13 -0.84 -10.57
C CYS A 77 -7.16 -1.15 -9.43
N LEU A 78 -6.94 -2.41 -9.08
CA LEU A 78 -6.11 -2.76 -7.92
C LEU A 78 -4.66 -2.37 -8.16
N SER A 79 -4.09 -2.70 -9.32
CA SER A 79 -2.72 -2.30 -9.66
C SER A 79 -2.59 -0.77 -9.70
N LEU A 80 -3.52 -0.11 -10.40
CA LEU A 80 -3.52 1.36 -10.51
C LEU A 80 -3.71 2.07 -9.15
N ALA A 81 -4.47 1.46 -8.25
CA ALA A 81 -4.65 1.99 -6.90
C ALA A 81 -3.39 1.84 -6.05
N TRP A 82 -2.69 0.72 -6.19
CA TRP A 82 -1.42 0.47 -5.51
C TRP A 82 -0.36 1.49 -5.93
N ASP A 83 -0.25 1.74 -7.24
CA ASP A 83 0.68 2.76 -7.78
C ASP A 83 0.38 4.18 -7.26
N ARG A 84 -0.85 4.42 -6.78
CA ARG A 84 -1.27 5.69 -6.17
C ARG A 84 -1.10 5.74 -4.65
N VAL A 85 -0.68 4.65 -4.02
CA VAL A 85 -0.23 4.66 -2.61
C VAL A 85 1.16 5.26 -2.60
N THR A 86 1.32 6.39 -1.91
CA THR A 86 2.59 7.11 -1.92
C THR A 86 3.60 6.46 -0.98
N THR A 87 4.89 6.53 -1.32
CA THR A 87 5.98 6.15 -0.43
C THR A 87 5.88 6.87 0.91
N TYR A 88 5.51 8.15 0.92
CA TYR A 88 5.24 8.92 2.13
C TYR A 88 4.17 8.29 3.03
N ALA A 89 3.05 7.84 2.46
CA ALA A 89 2.00 7.17 3.23
C ALA A 89 2.49 5.85 3.85
N ILE A 90 3.33 5.10 3.11
CA ILE A 90 3.95 3.87 3.60
C ILE A 90 4.90 4.17 4.75
N GLN A 91 5.84 5.11 4.55
CA GLN A 91 6.82 5.52 5.56
C GLN A 91 6.15 5.95 6.87
N ASN A 92 5.12 6.79 6.80
CA ASN A 92 4.35 7.22 7.97
C ASN A 92 3.71 6.05 8.73
N CYS A 93 3.29 4.98 8.05
CA CYS A 93 2.73 3.81 8.70
C CYS A 93 3.81 3.00 9.42
N PHE A 94 5.00 2.87 8.81
CA PHE A 94 6.15 2.21 9.45
C PHE A 94 6.71 2.98 10.65
N GLU A 95 6.67 4.31 10.62
CA GLU A 95 7.10 5.15 11.74
C GLU A 95 6.23 4.93 12.99
N ARG A 96 4.91 4.81 12.79
CA ARG A 96 3.89 4.74 13.85
C ARG A 96 3.84 3.42 14.60
N VAL A 97 4.45 2.37 14.05
CA VAL A 97 4.42 1.02 14.65
C VAL A 97 5.82 0.63 15.17
N PRO A 98 5.91 -0.22 16.20
CA PRO A 98 7.18 -0.65 16.79
C PRO A 98 7.85 -1.78 16.00
N VAL A 99 7.84 -1.72 14.65
CA VAL A 99 8.43 -2.77 13.80
C VAL A 99 9.87 -2.45 13.38
N LEU A 100 10.23 -1.17 13.32
CA LEU A 100 11.57 -0.70 12.96
C LEU A 100 12.33 -0.19 14.19
N PRO A 101 13.65 -0.39 14.26
CA PRO A 101 14.49 0.28 15.24
C PRO A 101 14.43 1.81 15.07
N ASP A 102 14.61 2.56 16.16
CA ASP A 102 14.53 4.03 16.14
C ASP A 102 15.52 4.66 15.15
N ALA A 103 16.74 4.14 15.07
CA ALA A 103 17.74 4.59 14.09
C ALA A 103 17.24 4.48 12.63
N MET A 104 16.47 3.45 12.31
CA MET A 104 15.88 3.28 10.97
C MET A 104 14.71 4.26 10.76
N LYS A 105 13.91 4.53 11.80
CA LYS A 105 12.85 5.54 11.74
C LYS A 105 13.42 6.93 11.50
N ASP A 106 14.54 7.26 12.14
CA ASP A 106 15.25 8.53 11.94
C ASP A 106 15.78 8.67 10.51
N LEU A 107 16.33 7.59 9.94
CA LEU A 107 16.73 7.57 8.52
C LEU A 107 15.53 7.78 7.59
N LEU A 108 14.38 7.15 7.85
CA LEU A 108 13.18 7.33 7.05
C LEU A 108 12.69 8.80 7.08
N LYS A 109 12.74 9.45 8.24
CA LYS A 109 12.41 10.88 8.38
C LYS A 109 13.37 11.75 7.57
N ALA A 110 14.66 11.49 7.64
CA ALA A 110 15.67 12.24 6.90
C ALA A 110 15.44 12.13 5.38
N VAL A 111 15.16 10.92 4.88
CA VAL A 111 14.86 10.67 3.45
C VAL A 111 13.56 11.36 3.02
N ALA A 112 12.51 11.30 3.85
CA ALA A 112 11.23 11.93 3.55
C ALA A 112 11.36 13.47 3.45
N ASN A 113 12.11 14.07 4.35
CA ASN A 113 12.38 15.52 4.32
C ASN A 113 13.15 15.92 3.05
N ALA A 114 14.23 15.19 2.71
CA ALA A 114 15.01 15.44 1.50
C ALA A 114 14.17 15.28 0.20
N ALA A 115 13.26 14.31 0.16
CA ALA A 115 12.38 14.11 -0.99
C ALA A 115 11.33 15.22 -1.17
N SER A 116 10.92 15.89 -0.07
CA SER A 116 10.01 17.04 -0.13
C SER A 116 10.67 18.32 -0.65
N GLU A 117 12.01 18.36 -0.64
CA GLU A 117 12.83 19.46 -1.14
C GLU A 117 13.27 19.25 -2.61
N ALA A 118 13.01 18.07 -3.19
CA ALA A 118 13.31 17.79 -4.59
C ALA A 118 12.31 18.49 -5.53
N PRO A 119 12.78 19.18 -6.59
CA PRO A 119 11.89 19.95 -7.46
C PRO A 119 10.98 19.04 -8.29
N ASP A 120 9.69 19.39 -8.31
CA ASP A 120 8.53 18.70 -8.92
C ASP A 120 8.63 18.45 -10.46
N PHE A 121 9.76 18.81 -11.08
CA PHE A 121 9.95 18.90 -12.54
C PHE A 121 10.06 17.53 -13.23
N GLU A 122 10.69 16.53 -12.59
CA GLU A 122 10.84 15.18 -13.17
C GLU A 122 9.51 14.40 -13.20
N LEU A 123 8.65 14.61 -12.20
CA LEU A 123 7.35 13.91 -12.10
C LEU A 123 6.34 14.40 -13.15
N LEU A 124 6.43 15.67 -13.55
CA LEU A 124 5.62 16.28 -14.61
C LEU A 124 6.01 15.75 -16.00
N GLN A 125 7.30 15.57 -16.26
CA GLN A 125 7.78 14.99 -17.54
C GLN A 125 7.37 13.52 -17.69
N LEU A 126 7.47 12.72 -16.61
CA LEU A 126 7.08 11.31 -16.65
C LEU A 126 5.56 11.15 -16.86
N LYS A 127 4.75 12.00 -16.22
CA LYS A 127 3.29 12.03 -16.42
C LYS A 127 2.89 12.45 -17.84
N ALA A 128 3.64 13.37 -18.45
CA ALA A 128 3.40 13.81 -19.82
C ALA A 128 3.70 12.69 -20.84
N GLN A 129 4.74 11.87 -20.60
CA GLN A 129 5.10 10.74 -21.47
C GLN A 129 4.09 9.57 -21.36
N LEU A 130 3.54 9.31 -20.18
CA LEU A 130 2.55 8.26 -19.97
C LEU A 130 1.15 8.61 -20.50
N MET A 131 0.82 9.88 -20.67
CA MET A 131 -0.46 10.32 -21.26
C MET A 131 -0.49 10.28 -22.81
N GLN A 132 0.61 9.87 -23.46
CA GLN A 132 0.69 9.71 -24.91
C GLN A 132 0.66 8.23 -25.38
N LEU A 133 0.35 7.30 -24.48
CA LEU A 133 0.13 5.87 -24.75
C LEU A 133 -1.34 5.51 -24.50
#